data_AF-A0A1F6GB35-F1
#
_entry.id   AF-A0A1F6GB35-F1
#
_cell.length_a   1.000
_cell.length_b   1.000
_cell.length_c   1.000
_cell.angle_alpha   90.00
_cell.angle_beta   90.00
_cell.angle_gamma   90.00
#
_symmetry.space_group_name_H-M   'P 1'
#
loop_
_entity.id
_entity.type
_entity.pdbx_description
1 polymer ?
#
loop_
_entity_poly.entity_id
_entity_poly.type
_entity_poly.pdbx_seq_one_letter_code
_entity_poly.pdbx_strand_id
1 'polypeptide(L)'
;MKKVFLISSMKNQPTAECLARGFLSAGAELLIATDVGSLGLPGASLVERDFEAFEFCELHEFKPDLVFFIEGGTMKLFPRGLERFSCPTAWYAIDNHTGIKKHLQIAPLFDLTFAAQKAFLGSFEALGLVARWLPLGLDLPLLPKEELPKIYDLALVGSLDPGAHPERVAMVARLKEAFPNSFFGRASMEELYLIYAQTRLVFNKSIQGDLNMRYFEALGSGALLLTDPIKDSGREELFTPEVEYFDYQESELVQRARDLLEHWDKLAPAASLAAKKLRTKHSYKARAQSILDLTPQIQRRRSSGLGLELGAYLALENRAASLKAMVRVLEQMAGTDSKKQLLFTPAKVSLKALAKLFEGLEI
;
A
#
# COMPACT_ATOMS: atom_id res chain seq x y z
N MET A 1 23.02 9.34 -9.03
CA MET A 1 21.81 8.50 -9.19
C MET A 1 21.60 7.75 -7.90
N LYS A 2 20.39 7.78 -7.34
CA LYS A 2 20.08 7.05 -6.09
C LYS A 2 19.78 5.59 -6.40
N LYS A 3 20.32 4.66 -5.61
CA LYS A 3 20.12 3.22 -5.73
C LYS A 3 19.11 2.75 -4.70
N VAL A 4 18.02 2.13 -5.11
CA VAL A 4 16.99 1.61 -4.19
C VAL A 4 16.88 0.11 -4.37
N PHE A 5 17.03 -0.63 -3.28
CA PHE A 5 16.71 -2.04 -3.24
C PHE A 5 15.26 -2.22 -2.79
N LEU A 6 14.37 -2.55 -3.72
CA LEU A 6 12.93 -2.66 -3.48
C LEU A 6 12.53 -4.12 -3.31
N ILE A 7 11.79 -4.42 -2.25
CA ILE A 7 11.37 -5.77 -1.91
C ILE A 7 9.84 -5.77 -1.79
N SER A 8 9.16 -6.62 -2.55
CA SER A 8 7.70 -6.77 -2.43
C SER A 8 7.18 -8.01 -3.15
N SER A 9 6.06 -8.56 -2.70
CA SER A 9 5.31 -9.57 -3.46
C SER A 9 4.48 -8.85 -4.54
N MET A 10 4.96 -8.83 -5.78
CA MET A 10 4.37 -8.08 -6.89
C MET A 10 3.26 -8.84 -7.60
N LYS A 11 2.24 -9.30 -6.86
CA LYS A 11 1.15 -10.09 -7.44
C LYS A 11 0.10 -9.18 -8.09
N ASN A 12 -0.20 -9.39 -9.37
CA ASN A 12 -1.31 -8.81 -10.14
C ASN A 12 -1.55 -7.30 -9.87
N GLN A 13 -0.59 -6.50 -10.34
CA GLN A 13 -0.60 -5.03 -10.38
C GLN A 13 -0.95 -4.32 -9.05
N PRO A 14 -0.15 -4.54 -7.99
CA PRO A 14 -0.30 -3.84 -6.71
C PRO A 14 0.45 -2.49 -6.72
N THR A 15 0.12 -1.62 -5.76
CA THR A 15 0.80 -0.36 -5.42
C THR A 15 2.34 -0.40 -5.50
N ALA A 16 2.96 -1.52 -5.14
CA ALA A 16 4.41 -1.72 -5.22
C ALA A 16 4.97 -1.58 -6.64
N GLU A 17 4.24 -2.07 -7.65
CA GLU A 17 4.64 -1.97 -9.06
C GLU A 17 4.55 -0.53 -9.58
N CYS A 18 3.46 0.17 -9.23
CA CYS A 18 3.29 1.58 -9.57
C CYS A 18 4.39 2.43 -8.91
N LEU A 19 4.76 2.12 -7.67
CA LEU A 19 5.83 2.81 -6.97
C LEU A 19 7.23 2.49 -7.54
N ALA A 20 7.48 1.24 -7.98
CA ALA A 20 8.69 0.87 -8.71
C ALA A 20 8.83 1.67 -10.02
N ARG A 21 7.76 1.77 -10.83
CA ARG A 21 7.72 2.67 -11.99
C ARG A 21 7.96 4.12 -11.60
N GLY A 22 7.42 4.56 -10.47
CA GLY A 22 7.64 5.87 -9.89
C GLY A 22 9.12 6.17 -9.62
N PHE A 23 9.84 5.23 -9.00
CA PHE A 23 11.29 5.36 -8.75
C PHE A 23 12.10 5.43 -10.05
N LEU A 24 11.83 4.54 -11.01
CA LEU A 24 12.48 4.58 -12.33
C LEU A 24 12.24 5.93 -13.02
N SER A 25 11.01 6.43 -12.97
CA SER A 25 10.62 7.72 -13.55
C SER A 25 11.22 8.94 -12.82
N ALA A 26 11.62 8.76 -11.56
CA ALA A 26 12.37 9.74 -10.76
C ALA A 26 13.89 9.62 -10.97
N GLY A 27 14.35 8.69 -11.83
CA GLY A 27 15.75 8.49 -12.15
C GLY A 27 16.54 7.72 -11.09
N ALA A 28 15.86 6.88 -10.29
CA ALA A 28 16.55 5.93 -9.41
C ALA A 28 16.93 4.66 -10.18
N GLU A 29 18.05 4.06 -9.77
CA GLU A 29 18.46 2.72 -10.18
C GLU A 29 17.82 1.71 -9.21
N LEU A 30 17.16 0.69 -9.74
CA LEU A 30 16.46 -0.31 -8.93
C LEU A 30 17.13 -1.68 -9.02
N LEU A 31 17.26 -2.30 -7.86
CA LEU A 31 17.28 -3.75 -7.72
C LEU A 31 15.95 -4.16 -7.08
N ILE A 32 15.26 -5.15 -7.63
CA ILE A 32 13.92 -5.56 -7.18
C ILE A 32 13.95 -7.04 -6.83
N ALA A 33 13.54 -7.38 -5.60
CA ALA A 33 13.31 -8.75 -5.16
C ALA A 33 11.82 -9.03 -5.00
N THR A 34 11.32 -10.08 -5.65
CA THR A 34 9.90 -10.47 -5.57
C THR A 34 9.70 -11.99 -5.60
N ASP A 35 8.68 -12.51 -4.91
CA ASP A 35 8.36 -13.95 -4.85
C ASP A 35 7.34 -14.41 -5.91
N VAL A 36 6.92 -13.49 -6.78
CA VAL A 36 5.95 -13.69 -7.84
C VAL A 36 6.46 -12.99 -9.10
N GLY A 37 6.29 -13.62 -10.26
CA GLY A 37 6.82 -13.08 -11.51
C GLY A 37 6.34 -11.66 -11.76
N SER A 38 7.25 -10.69 -11.85
CA SER A 38 6.92 -9.30 -12.19
C SER A 38 6.91 -9.10 -13.71
N LEU A 39 6.03 -8.21 -14.15
CA LEU A 39 5.58 -7.92 -15.52
C LEU A 39 6.63 -7.21 -16.41
N GLY A 40 7.92 -7.55 -16.30
CA GLY A 40 8.98 -6.97 -17.14
C GLY A 40 9.59 -5.67 -16.60
N LEU A 41 9.58 -5.44 -15.28
CA LEU A 41 10.27 -4.31 -14.67
C LEU A 41 11.80 -4.49 -14.71
N PRO A 42 12.58 -3.47 -15.10
CA PRO A 42 14.04 -3.51 -15.05
C PRO A 42 14.55 -3.77 -13.62
N GLY A 43 15.51 -4.69 -13.49
CA GLY A 43 16.16 -5.02 -12.22
C GLY A 43 15.38 -5.98 -11.32
N ALA A 44 14.27 -6.57 -11.79
CA ALA A 44 13.50 -7.55 -11.03
C ALA A 44 14.04 -8.97 -11.15
N SER A 45 14.29 -9.58 -9.99
CA SER A 45 14.65 -11.00 -9.86
C SER A 45 13.67 -11.71 -8.94
N LEU A 46 13.35 -12.95 -9.31
CA LEU A 46 12.58 -13.85 -8.47
C LEU A 46 13.43 -14.32 -7.28
N VAL A 47 12.85 -14.27 -6.09
CA VAL A 47 13.45 -14.76 -4.85
C VAL A 47 12.53 -15.73 -4.14
N GLU A 48 13.12 -16.57 -3.29
CA GLU A 48 12.35 -17.34 -2.34
C GLU A 48 11.65 -16.43 -1.33
N ARG A 49 10.57 -16.94 -0.72
CA ARG A 49 9.75 -16.21 0.27
C ARG A 49 10.52 -15.77 1.51
N ASP A 50 11.62 -16.42 1.84
CA ASP A 50 12.48 -16.08 2.97
C ASP A 50 13.93 -16.05 2.49
N PHE A 51 14.50 -14.85 2.35
CA PHE A 51 15.81 -14.68 1.72
C PHE A 51 16.70 -13.67 2.47
N GLU A 52 18.01 -13.88 2.37
CA GLU A 52 19.02 -12.98 2.93
C GLU A 52 19.17 -11.75 2.04
N ALA A 53 18.57 -10.63 2.46
CA ALA A 53 18.47 -9.42 1.65
C ALA A 53 19.84 -8.80 1.35
N PHE A 54 20.76 -8.86 2.32
CA PHE A 54 22.12 -8.36 2.17
C PHE A 54 22.93 -9.18 1.17
N GLU A 55 22.90 -10.51 1.29
CA GLU A 55 23.61 -11.43 0.38
C GLU A 55 23.06 -11.34 -1.04
N PHE A 56 21.76 -11.14 -1.18
CA PHE A 56 21.14 -10.87 -2.47
C PHE A 56 21.70 -9.60 -3.14
N CYS A 57 21.92 -8.53 -2.37
CA CYS A 57 22.59 -7.33 -2.88
C CYS A 57 24.06 -7.59 -3.23
N GLU A 58 24.80 -8.36 -2.43
CA GLU A 58 26.19 -8.74 -2.73
C GLU A 58 26.31 -9.52 -4.03
N LEU A 59 25.41 -10.50 -4.25
CA LEU A 59 25.35 -11.30 -5.48
C LEU A 59 25.14 -10.46 -6.74
N HIS A 60 24.40 -9.35 -6.63
CA HIS A 60 24.12 -8.42 -7.73
C HIS A 60 25.11 -7.23 -7.76
N GLU A 61 26.16 -7.26 -6.94
CA GLU A 61 27.12 -6.16 -6.78
C GLU A 61 26.46 -4.80 -6.53
N PHE A 62 25.30 -4.83 -5.85
CA PHE A 62 24.43 -3.67 -5.67
C PHE A 62 24.58 -3.08 -4.27
N LYS A 63 24.94 -1.79 -4.20
CA LYS A 63 25.06 -1.05 -2.95
C LYS A 63 23.94 -0.02 -2.84
N PRO A 64 22.83 -0.32 -2.13
CA PRO A 64 21.68 0.58 -2.07
C PRO A 64 21.95 1.83 -1.21
N ASP A 65 21.35 2.95 -1.59
CA ASP A 65 21.14 4.13 -0.73
C ASP A 65 19.94 3.93 0.22
N LEU A 66 19.00 3.03 -0.14
CA LEU A 66 17.80 2.71 0.61
C LEU A 66 17.40 1.26 0.36
N VAL A 67 17.11 0.50 1.42
CA VAL A 67 16.37 -0.76 1.33
C VAL A 67 14.92 -0.48 1.64
N PHE A 68 14.00 -0.81 0.73
CA PHE A 68 12.60 -0.45 0.83
C PHE A 68 11.68 -1.67 0.67
N PHE A 69 11.06 -2.08 1.77
CA PHE A 69 10.09 -3.15 1.79
C PHE A 69 8.68 -2.58 1.65
N ILE A 70 7.91 -3.07 0.68
CA ILE A 70 6.56 -2.58 0.40
C ILE A 70 5.56 -3.72 0.61
N GLU A 71 4.50 -3.45 1.37
CA GLU A 71 3.36 -4.38 1.48
C GLU A 71 2.83 -4.77 0.09
N GLY A 72 2.62 -6.07 -0.13
CA GLY A 72 2.11 -6.52 -1.42
C GLY A 72 1.74 -7.99 -1.45
N GLY A 73 0.95 -8.34 -2.46
CA GLY A 73 0.71 -9.69 -2.95
C GLY A 73 0.38 -10.73 -1.88
N THR A 74 1.23 -11.74 -1.76
CA THR A 74 0.99 -12.86 -0.85
C THR A 74 1.30 -12.53 0.61
N MET A 75 2.08 -11.48 0.87
CA MET A 75 2.71 -11.19 2.15
C MET A 75 3.47 -12.40 2.74
N LYS A 76 3.95 -13.31 1.90
CA LYS A 76 4.79 -14.45 2.33
C LYS A 76 6.28 -14.18 2.14
N LEU A 77 6.63 -13.15 1.37
CA LEU A 77 7.98 -12.64 1.20
C LEU A 77 8.40 -11.80 2.41
N PHE A 78 9.55 -12.12 3.03
CA PHE A 78 10.13 -11.30 4.08
C PHE A 78 11.66 -11.24 4.00
N PRO A 79 12.29 -10.06 4.08
CA PRO A 79 13.74 -9.91 3.99
C PRO A 79 14.47 -10.10 5.34
N ARG A 80 15.50 -10.95 5.36
CA ARG A 80 16.43 -11.11 6.48
C ARG A 80 17.72 -10.30 6.30
N GLY A 81 18.47 -10.12 7.39
CA GLY A 81 19.78 -9.48 7.36
C GLY A 81 19.74 -7.96 7.17
N LEU A 82 18.62 -7.31 7.50
CA LEU A 82 18.43 -5.87 7.34
C LEU A 82 19.43 -5.06 8.18
N GLU A 83 19.89 -5.59 9.31
CA GLU A 83 20.89 -5.01 10.21
C GLU A 83 22.29 -4.92 9.60
N ARG A 84 22.59 -5.72 8.57
CA ARG A 84 23.89 -5.73 7.87
C ARG A 84 24.06 -4.53 6.94
N PHE A 85 22.97 -3.91 6.51
CA PHE A 85 23.02 -2.71 5.65
C PHE A 85 23.48 -1.47 6.42
N SER A 86 24.42 -0.73 5.83
CA SER A 86 24.87 0.58 6.33
C SER A 86 23.90 1.72 5.95
N CYS A 87 23.16 1.57 4.85
CA CYS A 87 22.10 2.48 4.42
C CYS A 87 20.81 2.29 5.26
N PRO A 88 19.91 3.28 5.29
CA PRO A 88 18.63 3.14 5.96
C PRO A 88 17.72 2.07 5.34
N THR A 89 16.86 1.49 6.17
CA THR A 89 15.79 0.57 5.79
C THR A 89 14.42 1.22 6.03
N ALA A 90 13.49 1.06 5.09
CA ALA A 90 12.13 1.58 5.24
C ALA A 90 11.08 0.54 4.88
N TRP A 91 9.92 0.67 5.52
CA TRP A 91 8.74 -0.18 5.32
C TRP A 91 7.56 0.66 4.87
N TYR A 92 6.79 0.21 3.87
CA TYR A 92 5.54 0.84 3.47
C TYR A 92 4.33 -0.04 3.81
N ALA A 93 3.66 0.33 4.91
CA ALA A 93 2.39 -0.24 5.35
C ALA A 93 1.24 0.38 4.56
N ILE A 94 0.56 -0.42 3.72
CA ILE A 94 -0.51 0.07 2.85
C ILE A 94 -1.88 -0.18 3.48
N ASP A 95 -2.17 -1.44 3.77
CA ASP A 95 -3.49 -1.89 4.23
C ASP A 95 -3.63 -1.80 5.74
N ASN A 96 -3.03 -0.79 6.38
CA ASN A 96 -3.01 -0.64 7.84
C ASN A 96 -4.42 -0.50 8.43
N HIS A 97 -5.40 -0.03 7.65
CA HIS A 97 -6.81 -0.04 8.04
C HIS A 97 -7.36 -1.44 8.38
N THR A 98 -6.93 -2.50 7.67
CA THR A 98 -7.30 -3.89 8.00
C THR A 98 -6.19 -4.67 8.71
N GLY A 99 -4.94 -4.25 8.53
CA GLY A 99 -3.73 -5.00 8.87
C GLY A 99 -2.92 -4.44 10.04
N ILE A 100 -3.41 -3.45 10.78
CA ILE A 100 -2.59 -2.72 11.78
C ILE A 100 -1.84 -3.63 12.75
N LYS A 101 -2.48 -4.69 13.27
CA LYS A 101 -1.83 -5.61 14.22
C LYS A 101 -0.60 -6.30 13.61
N LYS A 102 -0.70 -6.74 12.36
CA LYS A 102 0.40 -7.33 11.59
C LYS A 102 1.49 -6.28 11.35
N HIS A 103 1.11 -5.07 10.95
CA HIS A 103 2.07 -4.00 10.67
C HIS A 103 2.86 -3.54 11.89
N LEU A 104 2.25 -3.52 13.08
CA LEU A 104 2.94 -3.18 14.32
C LEU A 104 3.98 -4.25 14.74
N GLN A 105 3.88 -5.48 14.23
CA GLN A 105 4.92 -6.51 14.43
C GLN A 105 6.07 -6.39 13.43
N ILE A 106 5.80 -5.88 12.23
CA ILE A 106 6.78 -5.76 11.14
C ILE A 106 7.60 -4.46 11.26
N ALA A 107 6.92 -3.35 11.53
CA ALA A 107 7.50 -2.00 11.56
C ALA A 107 8.76 -1.85 12.44
N PRO A 108 8.89 -2.52 13.61
CA PRO A 108 10.09 -2.44 14.45
C PRO A 108 11.40 -2.90 13.80
N LEU A 109 11.35 -3.61 12.67
CA LEU A 109 12.52 -4.10 11.93
C LEU A 109 13.11 -3.06 10.96
N PHE A 110 12.48 -1.89 10.85
CA PHE A 110 12.84 -0.84 9.89
C PHE A 110 13.15 0.49 10.58
N ASP A 111 13.99 1.31 9.95
CA ASP A 111 14.35 2.64 10.48
C ASP A 111 13.20 3.64 10.37
N LEU A 112 12.40 3.51 9.31
CA LEU A 112 11.25 4.35 9.02
C LEU A 112 10.07 3.53 8.53
N THR A 113 8.89 3.82 9.07
CA THR A 113 7.62 3.32 8.53
C THR A 113 6.89 4.41 7.76
N PHE A 114 6.55 4.13 6.51
CA PHE A 114 5.55 4.88 5.77
C PHE A 114 4.19 4.21 5.98
N ALA A 115 3.16 4.99 6.32
CA ALA A 115 1.79 4.52 6.44
C ALA A 115 0.95 5.14 5.33
N ALA A 116 0.15 4.33 4.61
CA ALA A 116 -0.76 4.84 3.58
C ALA A 116 -1.97 5.58 4.18
N GLN A 117 -2.49 5.12 5.31
CA GLN A 117 -3.64 5.73 5.97
C GLN A 117 -3.16 6.57 7.16
N LYS A 118 -3.47 7.87 7.11
CA LYS A 118 -2.98 8.85 8.07
C LYS A 118 -3.43 8.55 9.50
N ALA A 119 -4.66 8.06 9.67
CA ALA A 119 -5.25 7.72 10.96
C ALA A 119 -4.41 6.76 11.82
N PHE A 120 -3.52 5.97 11.20
CA PHE A 120 -2.74 4.94 11.90
C PHE A 120 -1.32 5.39 12.28
N LEU A 121 -0.90 6.62 11.97
CA LEU A 121 0.44 7.11 12.37
C LEU A 121 0.68 6.97 13.88
N GLY A 122 -0.29 7.40 14.69
CA GLY A 122 -0.20 7.35 16.15
C GLY A 122 -0.01 5.94 16.70
N SER A 123 -0.45 4.90 15.96
CA SER A 123 -0.26 3.50 16.37
C SER A 123 1.22 3.09 16.31
N PHE A 124 1.98 3.58 15.34
CA PHE A 124 3.41 3.34 15.23
C PHE A 124 4.20 4.21 16.23
N GLU A 125 3.81 5.48 16.36
CA GLU A 125 4.44 6.43 17.29
C GLU A 125 4.30 5.99 18.75
N ALA A 126 3.18 5.37 19.12
CA ALA A 126 2.97 4.79 20.44
C ALA A 126 3.96 3.66 20.78
N LEU A 127 4.61 3.06 19.78
CA LEU A 127 5.70 2.08 19.96
C LEU A 127 7.10 2.72 19.92
N GLY A 128 7.20 4.06 19.87
CA GLY A 128 8.47 4.77 19.73
C GLY A 128 9.11 4.66 18.33
N LEU A 129 8.31 4.23 17.34
CA LEU A 129 8.76 4.11 15.95
C LEU A 129 8.60 5.45 15.23
N VAL A 130 9.48 5.70 14.26
CA VAL A 130 9.34 6.85 13.37
C VAL A 130 8.39 6.46 12.25
N ALA A 131 7.27 7.17 12.15
CA ALA A 131 6.31 6.99 11.07
C ALA A 131 6.10 8.27 10.27
N ARG A 132 5.79 8.12 8.98
CA ARG A 132 5.43 9.22 8.07
C ARG A 132 4.24 8.83 7.23
N TRP A 133 3.34 9.77 6.98
CA TRP A 133 2.25 9.54 6.04
C TRP A 133 2.78 9.55 4.62
N LEU A 134 2.49 8.49 3.87
CA LEU A 134 2.75 8.38 2.44
C LEU A 134 1.48 7.89 1.77
N PRO A 135 0.59 8.80 1.32
CA PRO A 135 -0.63 8.38 0.64
C PRO A 135 -0.30 7.69 -0.68
N LEU A 136 -1.28 6.96 -1.19
CA LEU A 136 -1.23 6.37 -2.52
C LEU A 136 -1.08 7.45 -3.61
N GLY A 137 -0.99 7.03 -4.86
CA GLY A 137 -0.71 7.92 -5.97
C GLY A 137 -1.36 7.51 -7.28
N LEU A 138 -1.19 8.39 -8.26
CA LEU A 138 -1.63 8.22 -9.64
C LEU A 138 -0.52 7.62 -10.49
N ASP A 139 -0.83 6.60 -11.29
CA ASP A 139 0.13 5.99 -12.22
C ASP A 139 0.05 6.66 -13.60
N LEU A 140 0.87 7.71 -13.78
CA LEU A 140 0.83 8.56 -14.97
C LEU A 140 0.99 7.84 -16.32
N PRO A 141 1.89 6.86 -16.48
CA PRO A 141 2.11 6.19 -17.77
C PRO A 141 0.88 5.45 -18.31
N LEU A 142 -0.09 5.12 -17.44
CA LEU A 142 -1.31 4.40 -17.82
C LEU A 142 -2.47 5.33 -18.20
N LEU A 143 -2.34 6.64 -17.98
CA LEU A 143 -3.35 7.59 -18.42
C LEU A 143 -3.41 7.67 -19.96
N PRO A 144 -4.60 7.84 -20.55
CA PRO A 144 -4.74 8.14 -21.96
C PRO A 144 -3.94 9.39 -22.33
N LYS A 145 -3.26 9.34 -23.48
CA LYS A 145 -2.47 10.46 -24.01
C LYS A 145 -3.33 11.60 -24.56
N GLU A 146 -4.55 11.27 -24.95
CA GLU A 146 -5.52 12.18 -25.55
C GLU A 146 -6.74 12.33 -24.63
N GLU A 147 -7.43 13.46 -24.74
CA GLU A 147 -8.72 13.64 -24.08
C GLU A 147 -9.77 12.78 -24.77
N LEU A 148 -10.48 11.98 -23.96
CA LEU A 148 -11.53 11.09 -24.46
C LEU A 148 -12.92 11.69 -24.18
N PRO A 149 -13.90 11.47 -25.07
CA PRO A 149 -15.27 11.88 -24.81
C PRO A 149 -15.83 11.14 -23.58
N LYS A 150 -16.64 11.84 -22.79
CA LYS A 150 -17.36 11.24 -21.67
C LYS A 150 -18.56 10.44 -22.19
N ILE A 151 -18.49 9.11 -22.13
CA ILE A 151 -19.54 8.19 -22.60
C ILE A 151 -20.25 7.47 -21.45
N TYR A 152 -19.63 7.41 -20.26
CA TYR A 152 -20.23 6.84 -19.07
C TYR A 152 -20.69 7.94 -18.12
N ASP A 153 -21.91 7.81 -17.61
CA ASP A 153 -22.41 8.64 -16.52
C ASP A 153 -21.71 8.23 -15.22
N LEU A 154 -21.76 6.95 -14.88
CA LEU A 154 -21.08 6.39 -13.71
C LEU A 154 -20.10 5.28 -14.07
N ALA A 155 -19.05 5.15 -13.25
CA ALA A 155 -18.27 3.93 -13.23
C ALA A 155 -17.78 3.51 -11.85
N LEU A 156 -17.56 2.20 -11.70
CA LEU A 156 -16.72 1.59 -10.67
C LEU A 156 -15.96 0.43 -11.32
N VAL A 157 -14.64 0.51 -11.27
CA VAL A 157 -13.77 -0.65 -11.54
C VAL A 157 -13.38 -1.28 -10.20
N GLY A 158 -13.68 -2.56 -10.04
CA GLY A 158 -13.38 -3.31 -8.83
C GLY A 158 -14.18 -4.60 -8.65
N SER A 159 -13.96 -5.27 -7.52
CA SER A 159 -14.68 -6.50 -7.18
C SER A 159 -16.14 -6.19 -6.82
N LEU A 160 -17.06 -6.86 -7.52
CA LEU A 160 -18.50 -6.93 -7.24
C LEU A 160 -18.89 -8.30 -6.65
N ASP A 161 -17.99 -8.87 -5.84
CA ASP A 161 -18.24 -10.12 -5.13
C ASP A 161 -19.16 -9.84 -3.91
N PRO A 162 -20.39 -10.39 -3.87
CA PRO A 162 -21.30 -10.19 -2.76
C PRO A 162 -20.80 -10.78 -1.43
N GLY A 163 -19.95 -11.81 -1.47
CA GLY A 163 -19.37 -12.42 -0.28
C GLY A 163 -18.32 -11.53 0.38
N ALA A 164 -17.59 -10.74 -0.42
CA ALA A 164 -16.57 -9.82 0.08
C ALA A 164 -17.12 -8.40 0.32
N HIS A 165 -18.10 -7.94 -0.47
CA HIS A 165 -18.54 -6.55 -0.51
C HIS A 165 -20.07 -6.39 -0.69
N PRO A 166 -20.88 -6.95 0.22
CA PRO A 166 -22.35 -6.98 0.06
C PRO A 166 -22.97 -5.58 -0.08
N GLU A 167 -22.56 -4.62 0.74
CA GLU A 167 -23.04 -3.23 0.69
C GLU A 167 -22.75 -2.58 -0.66
N ARG A 168 -21.51 -2.70 -1.15
CA ARG A 168 -21.11 -2.14 -2.46
C ARG A 168 -21.95 -2.72 -3.58
N VAL A 169 -22.22 -4.02 -3.56
CA VAL A 169 -23.03 -4.69 -4.60
C VAL A 169 -24.46 -4.16 -4.59
N ALA A 170 -25.08 -4.00 -3.41
CA ALA A 170 -26.43 -3.44 -3.30
C ALA A 170 -26.50 -2.00 -3.83
N MET A 171 -25.52 -1.17 -3.51
CA MET A 171 -25.43 0.22 -3.99
C MET A 171 -25.22 0.30 -5.50
N VAL A 172 -24.33 -0.54 -6.04
CA VAL A 172 -24.09 -0.64 -7.49
C VAL A 172 -25.34 -1.09 -8.23
N ALA A 173 -26.14 -2.00 -7.67
CA ALA A 173 -27.41 -2.41 -8.28
C ALA A 173 -28.38 -1.22 -8.42
N ARG A 174 -28.57 -0.43 -7.36
CA ARG A 174 -29.39 0.79 -7.37
C ARG A 174 -28.90 1.83 -8.38
N LEU A 175 -27.59 2.06 -8.44
CA LEU A 175 -26.98 2.98 -9.40
C LEU A 175 -27.15 2.48 -10.84
N LYS A 176 -26.94 1.18 -11.10
CA LYS A 176 -27.09 0.60 -12.44
C LYS A 176 -28.52 0.68 -12.96
N GLU A 177 -29.51 0.50 -12.08
CA GLU A 177 -30.92 0.68 -12.42
C GLU A 177 -31.25 2.13 -12.80
N ALA A 178 -30.72 3.10 -12.04
CA ALA A 178 -30.99 4.52 -12.28
C ALA A 178 -30.19 5.13 -13.44
N PHE A 179 -29.03 4.57 -13.79
CA PHE A 179 -28.08 5.11 -14.76
C PHE A 179 -27.61 4.01 -15.73
N PRO A 180 -28.36 3.73 -16.82
CA PRO A 180 -28.06 2.62 -17.72
C PRO A 180 -26.73 2.80 -18.49
N ASN A 181 -26.28 4.04 -18.70
CA ASN A 181 -24.99 4.35 -19.34
C ASN A 181 -23.83 4.31 -18.33
N SER A 182 -23.65 3.19 -17.64
CA SER A 182 -22.63 3.06 -16.59
C SER A 182 -21.77 1.80 -16.74
N PHE A 183 -20.52 1.87 -16.29
CA PHE A 183 -19.62 0.73 -16.21
C PHE A 183 -19.44 0.24 -14.77
N PHE A 184 -19.81 -1.00 -14.48
CA PHE A 184 -19.61 -1.62 -13.17
C PHE A 184 -19.02 -3.02 -13.34
N GLY A 185 -17.76 -3.21 -12.93
CA GLY A 185 -17.12 -4.51 -13.10
C GLY A 185 -15.62 -4.51 -12.87
N ARG A 186 -14.96 -5.60 -13.27
CA ARG A 186 -13.51 -5.73 -13.26
C ARG A 186 -12.93 -5.29 -14.60
N ALA A 187 -11.73 -4.73 -14.57
CA ALA A 187 -10.94 -4.37 -15.73
C ALA A 187 -9.45 -4.50 -15.38
N SER A 188 -8.59 -4.61 -16.38
CA SER A 188 -7.14 -4.39 -16.22
C SER A 188 -6.85 -2.94 -15.81
N MET A 189 -5.63 -2.64 -15.37
CA MET A 189 -5.27 -1.25 -15.02
C MET A 189 -5.31 -0.32 -16.25
N GLU A 190 -4.87 -0.80 -17.41
CA GLU A 190 -4.94 -0.05 -18.67
C GLU A 190 -6.38 0.30 -19.02
N GLU A 191 -7.30 -0.67 -18.93
CA GLU A 191 -8.72 -0.46 -19.15
C GLU A 191 -9.34 0.45 -18.07
N LEU A 192 -8.91 0.36 -16.82
CA LEU A 192 -9.40 1.21 -15.73
C LEU A 192 -9.22 2.69 -16.05
N TYR A 193 -8.02 3.09 -16.49
CA TYR A 193 -7.75 4.49 -16.83
C TYR A 193 -8.51 4.94 -18.08
N LEU A 194 -8.73 4.06 -19.06
CA LEU A 194 -9.58 4.35 -20.22
C LEU A 194 -11.04 4.58 -19.80
N ILE A 195 -11.59 3.67 -18.99
CA ILE A 195 -12.96 3.76 -18.49
C ILE A 195 -13.14 5.04 -17.68
N TYR A 196 -12.27 5.30 -16.70
CA TYR A 196 -12.40 6.51 -15.86
C TYR A 196 -12.18 7.81 -16.64
N ALA A 197 -11.30 7.83 -17.65
CA ALA A 197 -11.16 8.99 -18.53
C ALA A 197 -12.43 9.29 -19.32
N GLN A 198 -13.23 8.26 -19.64
CA GLN A 198 -14.52 8.37 -20.32
C GLN A 198 -15.73 8.49 -19.37
N THR A 199 -15.50 8.53 -18.05
CA THR A 199 -16.55 8.62 -17.03
C THR A 199 -16.70 10.04 -16.49
N ARG A 200 -17.95 10.47 -16.28
CA ARG A 200 -18.27 11.74 -15.59
C ARG A 200 -18.09 11.62 -14.08
N LEU A 201 -18.74 10.64 -13.47
CA LEU A 201 -18.75 10.43 -12.01
C LEU A 201 -18.29 9.02 -11.64
N VAL A 202 -17.23 8.88 -10.85
CA VAL A 202 -16.77 7.57 -10.37
C VAL A 202 -17.31 7.33 -8.98
N PHE A 203 -17.94 6.17 -8.78
CA PHE A 203 -18.44 5.73 -7.48
C PHE A 203 -17.34 5.06 -6.64
N ASN A 204 -17.27 5.41 -5.37
CA ASN A 204 -16.34 4.86 -4.39
C ASN A 204 -17.08 4.41 -3.12
N LYS A 205 -16.63 3.29 -2.56
CA LYS A 205 -16.98 2.86 -1.20
C LYS A 205 -15.70 2.37 -0.53
N SER A 206 -15.29 3.10 0.50
CA SER A 206 -14.12 2.77 1.33
C SER A 206 -14.30 1.43 2.04
N ILE A 207 -13.17 0.79 2.34
CA ILE A 207 -13.09 -0.37 3.22
C ILE A 207 -12.55 0.15 4.55
N GLN A 208 -13.37 0.14 5.59
CA GLN A 208 -13.00 0.62 6.93
C GLN A 208 -12.42 2.06 6.93
N GLY A 209 -12.99 2.95 6.11
CA GLY A 209 -12.62 4.37 6.11
C GLY A 209 -11.31 4.69 5.39
N ASP A 210 -10.82 3.80 4.54
CA ASP A 210 -9.56 3.99 3.85
C ASP A 210 -9.59 5.08 2.75
N LEU A 211 -8.50 5.83 2.65
CA LEU A 211 -8.15 6.61 1.47
C LEU A 211 -7.50 5.66 0.44
N ASN A 212 -8.34 5.07 -0.41
CA ASN A 212 -7.93 4.10 -1.42
C ASN A 212 -7.47 4.72 -2.75
N MET A 213 -7.00 3.87 -3.68
CA MET A 213 -6.48 4.29 -4.99
C MET A 213 -7.52 5.05 -5.84
N ARG A 214 -8.82 4.81 -5.63
CA ARG A 214 -9.89 5.37 -6.47
C ARG A 214 -9.95 6.88 -6.42
N TYR A 215 -9.56 7.50 -5.30
CA TYR A 215 -9.39 8.95 -5.22
C TYR A 215 -8.38 9.45 -6.25
N PHE A 216 -7.26 8.76 -6.41
CA PHE A 216 -6.20 9.18 -7.32
C PHE A 216 -6.54 8.84 -8.76
N GLU A 217 -7.05 7.63 -9.01
CA GLU A 217 -7.39 7.12 -10.34
C GLU A 217 -8.52 7.93 -10.99
N ALA A 218 -9.63 8.15 -10.29
CA ALA A 218 -10.79 8.85 -10.83
C ALA A 218 -10.48 10.32 -11.10
N LEU A 219 -10.00 11.03 -10.08
CA LEU A 219 -9.69 12.45 -10.16
C LEU A 219 -8.54 12.70 -11.14
N GLY A 220 -7.53 11.83 -11.17
CA GLY A 220 -6.41 11.90 -12.12
C GLY A 220 -6.83 11.69 -13.58
N SER A 221 -7.91 10.95 -13.80
CA SER A 221 -8.54 10.74 -15.10
C SER A 221 -9.53 11.85 -15.49
N GLY A 222 -9.74 12.85 -14.63
CA GLY A 222 -10.65 13.96 -14.88
C GLY A 222 -12.13 13.58 -14.75
N ALA A 223 -12.44 12.59 -13.91
CA ALA A 223 -13.80 12.35 -13.42
C ALA A 223 -13.99 13.04 -12.06
N LEU A 224 -15.24 13.29 -11.68
CA LEU A 224 -15.60 13.58 -10.29
C LEU A 224 -15.62 12.28 -9.49
N LEU A 225 -15.47 12.37 -8.17
CA LEU A 225 -15.56 11.21 -7.27
C LEU A 225 -16.77 11.33 -6.33
N LEU A 226 -17.65 10.32 -6.36
CA LEU A 226 -18.75 10.16 -5.40
C LEU A 226 -18.36 9.09 -4.37
N THR A 227 -18.20 9.46 -3.10
CA THR A 227 -17.60 8.59 -2.07
C THR A 227 -18.40 8.59 -0.77
N ASP A 228 -18.23 7.57 0.06
CA ASP A 228 -18.74 7.59 1.43
C ASP A 228 -17.96 8.59 2.30
N PRO A 229 -18.60 9.18 3.32
CA PRO A 229 -17.94 10.10 4.24
C PRO A 229 -16.97 9.32 5.13
N ILE A 230 -15.68 9.62 4.99
CA ILE A 230 -14.61 9.06 5.82
C ILE A 230 -13.97 10.16 6.65
N LYS A 231 -13.66 9.86 7.92
CA LYS A 231 -13.05 10.79 8.87
C LYS A 231 -11.58 10.47 9.07
N ASP A 232 -10.79 11.49 9.41
CA ASP A 232 -9.37 11.38 9.80
C ASP A 232 -8.46 10.67 8.77
N SER A 233 -8.91 10.58 7.51
CA SER A 233 -8.19 9.90 6.44
C SER A 233 -7.07 10.75 5.83
N GLY A 234 -7.11 12.07 6.06
CA GLY A 234 -6.24 13.05 5.42
C GLY A 234 -6.69 13.43 4.01
N ARG A 235 -7.86 12.97 3.52
CA ARG A 235 -8.35 13.30 2.18
C ARG A 235 -8.51 14.80 1.96
N GLU A 236 -8.91 15.55 2.99
CA GLU A 236 -9.10 17.00 2.96
C GLU A 236 -7.76 17.76 2.79
N GLU A 237 -6.62 17.13 3.09
CA GLU A 237 -5.28 17.72 2.87
C GLU A 237 -4.80 17.54 1.42
N LEU A 238 -5.39 16.59 0.68
CA LEU A 238 -5.02 16.28 -0.70
C LEU A 238 -6.05 16.82 -1.70
N PHE A 239 -7.33 16.79 -1.31
CA PHE A 239 -8.45 17.05 -2.18
C PHE A 239 -9.43 18.07 -1.60
N THR A 240 -10.15 18.76 -2.47
CA THR A 240 -11.13 19.78 -2.09
C THR A 240 -12.54 19.18 -2.08
N PRO A 241 -13.23 19.16 -0.91
CA PRO A 241 -14.61 18.66 -0.83
C PRO A 241 -15.56 19.54 -1.66
N GLU A 242 -16.61 18.94 -2.19
CA GLU A 242 -17.64 19.59 -3.01
C GLU A 242 -17.10 20.24 -4.31
N VAL A 243 -15.88 19.86 -4.71
CA VAL A 243 -15.23 20.31 -5.93
C VAL A 243 -14.64 19.11 -6.65
N GLU A 244 -13.81 18.34 -5.95
CA GLU A 244 -13.11 17.19 -6.53
C GLU A 244 -13.83 15.89 -6.12
N TYR A 245 -14.17 15.75 -4.84
CA TYR A 245 -14.95 14.65 -4.33
C TYR A 245 -16.23 15.14 -3.63
N PHE A 246 -17.24 14.29 -3.65
CA PHE A 246 -18.56 14.55 -3.11
C PHE A 246 -18.98 13.39 -2.23
N ASP A 247 -19.39 13.69 -1.01
CA ASP A 247 -19.91 12.67 -0.11
C ASP A 247 -21.36 12.33 -0.48
N TYR A 248 -21.75 11.07 -0.30
CA TYR A 248 -23.15 10.64 -0.29
C TYR A 248 -23.58 10.13 1.09
N GLN A 249 -24.88 10.20 1.33
CA GLN A 249 -25.56 9.33 2.29
C GLN A 249 -26.19 8.18 1.51
N GLU A 250 -26.21 6.98 2.09
CA GLU A 250 -26.68 5.79 1.37
C GLU A 250 -28.15 5.89 0.93
N SER A 251 -29.01 6.52 1.74
CA SER A 251 -30.41 6.77 1.38
C SER A 251 -30.52 7.65 0.13
N GLU A 252 -29.67 8.67 0.03
CA GLU A 252 -29.70 9.70 -1.03
C GLU A 252 -28.74 9.40 -2.19
N LEU A 253 -28.08 8.24 -2.21
CA LEU A 253 -27.02 7.93 -3.18
C LEU A 253 -27.42 8.21 -4.63
N VAL A 254 -28.60 7.74 -5.03
CA VAL A 254 -29.10 7.90 -6.41
C VAL A 254 -29.43 9.36 -6.71
N GLN A 255 -30.08 10.06 -5.77
CA GLN A 255 -30.41 11.47 -5.96
C GLN A 255 -29.13 12.32 -6.03
N ARG A 256 -28.17 12.07 -5.16
CA ARG A 256 -26.87 12.75 -5.15
C ARG A 256 -26.12 12.55 -6.46
N ALA A 257 -26.11 11.33 -7.00
CA ALA A 257 -25.49 11.06 -8.30
C ALA A 257 -26.21 11.80 -9.43
N ARG A 258 -27.56 11.85 -9.41
CA ARG A 258 -28.37 12.58 -10.40
C ARG A 258 -28.05 14.07 -10.40
N ASP A 259 -28.07 14.69 -9.22
CA ASP A 259 -27.78 16.11 -9.07
C ASP A 259 -26.40 16.47 -9.63
N LEU A 260 -25.38 15.67 -9.32
CA LEU A 260 -24.01 15.91 -9.79
C LEU A 260 -23.89 15.75 -11.32
N LEU A 261 -24.58 14.76 -11.91
CA LEU A 261 -24.58 14.55 -13.36
C LEU A 261 -25.32 15.66 -14.10
N GLU A 262 -26.45 16.15 -13.58
CA GLU A 262 -27.17 17.30 -14.12
C GLU A 262 -26.32 18.59 -14.09
N HIS A 263 -25.40 18.69 -13.14
CA HIS A 263 -24.48 19.82 -12.98
C HIS A 263 -23.10 19.58 -13.59
N TRP A 264 -22.89 18.48 -14.33
CA TRP A 264 -21.59 18.09 -14.87
C TRP A 264 -20.89 19.24 -15.62
N ASP A 265 -21.58 19.94 -16.51
CA ASP A 265 -20.96 21.01 -17.32
C ASP A 265 -20.39 22.16 -16.47
N LYS A 266 -20.96 22.40 -15.28
CA LYS A 266 -20.46 23.39 -14.33
C LYS A 266 -19.26 22.86 -13.52
N LEU A 267 -19.21 21.55 -13.26
CA LEU A 267 -18.20 20.89 -12.43
C LEU A 267 -16.98 20.41 -13.24
N ALA A 268 -17.16 20.12 -14.52
CA ALA A 268 -16.12 19.58 -15.41
C ALA A 268 -14.84 20.43 -15.49
N PRO A 269 -14.90 21.79 -15.49
CA PRO A 269 -13.69 22.60 -15.42
C PRO A 269 -12.88 22.36 -14.13
N ALA A 270 -13.56 22.19 -13.00
CA ALA A 270 -12.91 21.91 -11.72
C ALA A 270 -12.31 20.49 -11.70
N ALA A 271 -13.01 19.49 -12.23
CA ALA A 271 -12.48 18.13 -12.40
C ALA A 271 -11.18 18.12 -13.24
N SER A 272 -11.16 18.92 -14.31
CA SER A 272 -10.00 19.05 -15.20
C SER A 272 -8.81 19.71 -14.49
N LEU A 273 -9.05 20.73 -13.66
CA LEU A 273 -8.01 21.37 -12.85
C LEU A 273 -7.47 20.41 -11.78
N ALA A 274 -8.35 19.66 -11.12
CA ALA A 274 -8.00 18.63 -10.15
C ALA A 274 -7.11 17.56 -10.79
N ALA A 275 -7.47 17.06 -11.98
CA ALA A 275 -6.65 16.10 -12.73
C ALA A 275 -5.24 16.63 -12.98
N LYS A 276 -5.09 17.89 -13.41
CA LYS A 276 -3.78 18.54 -13.61
C LYS A 276 -2.98 18.64 -12.29
N LYS A 277 -3.64 18.99 -11.18
CA LYS A 277 -3.02 19.01 -9.84
C LYS A 277 -2.52 17.63 -9.44
N LEU A 278 -3.33 16.58 -9.61
CA LEU A 278 -2.95 15.21 -9.24
C LEU A 278 -1.80 14.69 -10.10
N ARG A 279 -1.84 14.96 -11.40
CA ARG A 279 -0.80 14.53 -12.32
C ARG A 279 0.58 15.11 -11.97
N THR A 280 0.60 16.31 -11.40
CA THR A 280 1.85 16.99 -11.00
C THR A 280 2.29 16.65 -9.57
N LYS A 281 1.36 16.62 -8.60
CA LYS A 281 1.68 16.56 -7.16
C LYS A 281 1.41 15.22 -6.48
N HIS A 282 0.55 14.38 -7.07
CA HIS A 282 0.05 13.16 -6.43
C HIS A 282 0.25 11.91 -7.29
N SER A 283 1.30 11.89 -8.12
CA SER A 283 1.71 10.69 -8.87
C SER A 283 2.64 9.79 -8.06
N TYR A 284 2.75 8.52 -8.43
CA TYR A 284 3.76 7.62 -7.84
C TYR A 284 5.19 8.10 -8.09
N LYS A 285 5.47 8.81 -9.18
CA LYS A 285 6.74 9.51 -9.39
C LYS A 285 6.99 10.55 -8.29
N ALA A 286 5.99 11.37 -7.96
CA ALA A 286 6.11 12.36 -6.89
C ALA A 286 6.29 11.69 -5.50
N ARG A 287 5.62 10.55 -5.25
CA ARG A 287 5.82 9.75 -4.03
C ARG A 287 7.23 9.20 -3.94
N ALA A 288 7.73 8.60 -5.01
CA ALA A 288 9.09 8.10 -5.10
C ALA A 288 10.11 9.22 -4.87
N GLN A 289 9.94 10.38 -5.52
CA GLN A 289 10.81 11.53 -5.31
C GLN A 289 10.83 11.97 -3.83
N SER A 290 9.67 12.05 -3.20
CA SER A 290 9.57 12.41 -1.77
C SER A 290 10.31 11.41 -0.87
N ILE A 291 10.27 10.12 -1.19
CA ILE A 291 11.03 9.09 -0.47
C ILE A 291 12.53 9.27 -0.68
N LEU A 292 12.98 9.52 -1.92
CA LEU A 292 14.39 9.75 -2.24
C LEU A 292 14.95 10.98 -1.52
N ASP A 293 14.17 12.07 -1.47
CA ASP A 293 14.55 13.32 -0.79
C ASP A 293 14.60 13.16 0.74
N LEU A 294 13.75 12.28 1.29
CA LEU A 294 13.74 11.96 2.72
C LEU A 294 14.88 11.00 3.11
N THR A 295 15.36 10.16 2.18
CA THR A 295 16.34 9.09 2.45
C THR A 295 17.56 9.57 3.27
N PRO A 296 18.23 10.70 2.94
CA PRO A 296 19.37 11.20 3.71
C PRO A 296 19.06 11.60 5.16
N GLN A 297 17.79 11.80 5.49
CA GLN A 297 17.32 12.25 6.81
C GLN A 297 16.90 11.06 7.69
N ILE A 298 16.85 9.84 7.14
CA ILE A 298 16.48 8.65 7.89
C ILE A 298 17.66 8.24 8.77
N GLN A 299 17.44 8.25 10.08
CA GLN A 299 18.45 7.79 11.04
C GLN A 299 18.49 6.27 11.05
N ARG A 300 19.66 5.71 10.74
CA ARG A 300 19.91 4.27 10.86
C ARG A 300 19.79 3.84 12.33
N ARG A 301 18.80 3.01 12.63
CA ARG A 301 18.64 2.26 13.88
C ARG A 301 19.00 0.82 13.60
N ARG A 302 20.08 0.30 14.20
CA ARG A 302 20.37 -1.14 14.10
C ARG A 302 19.32 -1.93 14.89
N SER A 303 18.15 -2.15 14.30
CA SER A 303 17.11 -3.04 14.80
C SER A 303 17.49 -4.46 14.40
N SER A 304 18.22 -5.13 15.29
CA SER A 304 18.52 -6.56 15.18
C SER A 304 17.89 -7.29 16.35
N GLY A 305 17.22 -8.40 16.09
CA GLY A 305 16.71 -9.25 17.16
C GLY A 305 15.89 -10.40 16.59
N LEU A 306 16.36 -11.62 16.84
CA LEU A 306 15.68 -12.85 16.42
C LEU A 306 14.22 -12.91 16.91
N GLY A 307 13.90 -12.26 18.04
CA GLY A 307 12.54 -12.13 18.55
C GLY A 307 11.63 -11.21 17.72
N LEU A 308 12.16 -10.14 17.12
CA LEU A 308 11.41 -9.28 16.21
C LEU A 308 11.16 -9.99 14.87
N GLU A 309 12.18 -10.68 14.34
CA GLU A 309 12.04 -11.52 13.15
C GLU A 309 10.94 -12.57 13.35
N LEU A 310 10.97 -13.29 14.47
CA LEU A 310 9.94 -14.28 14.80
C LEU A 310 8.55 -13.63 14.85
N GLY A 311 8.41 -12.46 15.49
CA GLY A 311 7.15 -11.72 15.53
C GLY A 311 6.62 -11.36 14.14
N ALA A 312 7.51 -10.91 13.24
CA ALA A 312 7.15 -10.63 11.85
C ALA A 312 6.72 -11.89 11.09
N TYR A 313 7.46 -13.00 11.19
CA TYR A 313 7.08 -14.24 10.50
C TYR A 313 5.74 -14.81 10.96
N LEU A 314 5.46 -14.72 12.27
CA LEU A 314 4.17 -15.11 12.83
C LEU A 314 3.04 -14.22 12.30
N ALA A 315 3.29 -12.91 12.22
CA ALA A 315 2.33 -11.95 11.68
C ALA A 315 2.06 -12.14 10.17
N LEU A 316 3.04 -12.68 9.44
CA LEU A 316 2.94 -13.03 8.02
C LEU A 316 2.44 -14.47 7.78
N GLU A 317 2.12 -15.22 8.85
CA GLU A 317 1.71 -16.62 8.81
C GLU A 317 2.69 -17.53 8.05
N ASN A 318 3.98 -17.15 8.02
CA ASN A 318 5.03 -17.94 7.39
C ASN A 318 5.51 -19.01 8.38
N ARG A 319 4.79 -20.14 8.45
CA ARG A 319 5.05 -21.22 9.41
C ARG A 319 6.50 -21.73 9.37
N ALA A 320 7.01 -22.03 8.16
CA ALA A 320 8.36 -22.56 8.00
C ALA A 320 9.43 -21.57 8.52
N ALA A 321 9.31 -20.29 8.14
CA ALA A 321 10.26 -19.27 8.62
C ALA A 321 10.09 -18.98 10.12
N SER A 322 8.87 -19.07 10.65
CA SER A 322 8.60 -18.95 12.09
C SER A 322 9.32 -20.04 12.88
N LEU A 323 9.25 -21.31 12.44
CA LEU A 323 9.99 -22.40 13.09
C LEU A 323 11.51 -22.17 13.04
N LYS A 324 12.05 -21.79 11.87
CA LYS A 324 13.49 -21.49 11.73
C LYS A 324 13.93 -20.33 12.63
N ALA A 325 13.15 -19.26 12.71
CA ALA A 325 13.42 -18.14 13.60
C ALA A 325 13.35 -18.56 15.08
N MET A 326 12.38 -19.39 15.45
CA MET A 326 12.24 -19.91 16.81
C MET A 326 13.45 -20.76 17.23
N VAL A 327 13.94 -21.65 16.37
CA VAL A 327 15.16 -22.43 16.64
C VAL A 327 16.34 -21.51 16.92
N ARG A 328 16.56 -20.48 16.08
CA ARG A 328 17.62 -19.48 16.28
C ARG A 328 17.47 -18.74 17.62
N VAL A 329 16.24 -18.35 18.00
CA VAL A 329 15.98 -17.71 19.31
C VAL A 329 16.36 -18.65 20.45
N LEU A 330 15.97 -19.93 20.38
CA LEU A 330 16.25 -20.92 21.42
C LEU A 330 17.76 -21.21 21.53
N GLU A 331 18.45 -21.33 20.40
CA GLU A 331 19.91 -21.49 20.37
C GLU A 331 20.62 -20.30 21.02
N GLN A 332 20.19 -19.07 20.70
CA GLN A 332 20.72 -17.87 21.34
C GLN A 332 20.49 -17.89 22.86
N MET A 333 19.30 -18.29 23.30
CA MET A 333 18.96 -18.39 24.72
C MET A 333 19.78 -19.46 25.45
N ALA A 334 20.04 -20.60 24.80
CA ALA A 334 20.82 -21.70 25.36
C ALA A 334 22.32 -21.38 25.42
N GLY A 335 22.83 -20.54 24.52
CA GLY A 335 24.23 -20.10 24.49
C GLY A 335 24.56 -18.92 25.41
N THR A 336 23.56 -18.16 25.89
CA THR A 336 23.76 -17.07 26.86
C THR A 336 23.73 -17.60 28.29
N ASP A 337 24.86 -17.49 28.98
CA ASP A 337 24.98 -17.91 30.37
C ASP A 337 23.98 -17.16 31.27
N SER A 338 23.29 -17.93 32.09
CA SER A 338 21.99 -17.59 32.65
C SER A 338 22.11 -16.64 33.84
N LYS A 339 21.50 -15.43 33.75
CA LYS A 339 20.77 -14.71 34.83
C LYS A 339 20.54 -13.19 34.64
N LYS A 340 21.11 -12.48 33.66
CA LYS A 340 21.11 -10.99 33.70
C LYS A 340 20.34 -10.20 32.62
N GLN A 341 19.65 -10.84 31.67
CA GLN A 341 18.92 -10.10 30.62
C GLN A 341 17.40 -10.39 30.53
N LEU A 342 16.80 -11.00 31.55
CA LEU A 342 15.36 -11.29 31.54
C LEU A 342 14.44 -10.06 31.76
N LEU A 343 14.98 -8.84 31.89
CA LEU A 343 14.18 -7.67 32.29
C LEU A 343 13.93 -6.63 31.19
N PHE A 344 14.46 -6.78 29.97
CA PHE A 344 14.17 -5.84 28.88
C PHE A 344 14.02 -6.55 27.53
N THR A 345 12.90 -7.23 27.35
CA THR A 345 12.40 -7.58 26.01
C THR A 345 10.87 -7.72 26.11
N PRO A 346 10.09 -7.35 25.08
CA PRO A 346 8.63 -7.54 25.08
C PRO A 346 8.29 -9.03 24.89
N ALA A 347 8.83 -9.91 25.74
CA ALA A 347 8.64 -11.36 25.71
C ALA A 347 7.20 -11.78 26.08
N LYS A 348 6.37 -10.88 26.61
CA LYS A 348 4.94 -11.14 26.85
C LYS A 348 4.15 -11.38 25.56
N VAL A 349 4.67 -10.96 24.40
CA VAL A 349 4.06 -11.25 23.08
C VAL A 349 4.40 -12.67 22.61
N SER A 350 5.56 -13.21 22.99
CA SER A 350 6.08 -14.50 22.51
C SER A 350 5.30 -15.72 23.05
N LEU A 351 4.94 -15.74 24.34
CA LEU A 351 4.27 -16.90 24.95
C LEU A 351 2.84 -17.15 24.45
N LYS A 352 2.06 -16.09 24.16
CA LYS A 352 0.72 -16.24 23.56
C LYS A 352 0.78 -16.65 22.10
N ALA A 353 1.82 -16.21 21.38
CA ALA A 353 2.02 -16.59 19.99
C ALA A 353 2.52 -18.05 19.87
N LEU A 354 3.33 -18.51 20.82
CA LEU A 354 3.72 -19.92 21.00
C LEU A 354 2.49 -20.83 21.15
N ALA A 355 1.54 -20.49 22.03
CA ALA A 355 0.32 -21.30 22.19
C ALA A 355 -0.47 -21.47 20.88
N LYS A 356 -0.56 -20.42 20.07
CA LYS A 356 -1.26 -20.42 18.77
C LYS A 356 -0.60 -21.26 17.69
N LEU A 357 0.73 -21.45 17.76
CA LEU A 357 1.48 -22.33 16.86
C LEU A 357 1.20 -23.81 17.15
N PHE A 358 0.95 -24.16 18.42
CA PHE A 358 0.67 -25.52 18.86
C PHE A 358 -0.82 -25.90 18.80
N GLU A 359 -1.75 -24.95 18.85
CA GLU A 359 -3.21 -25.21 18.69
C GLU A 359 -3.61 -25.77 17.31
N GLY A 360 -2.74 -25.67 16.30
CA GLY A 360 -3.00 -26.18 14.94
C GLY A 360 -2.20 -27.44 14.55
N LEU A 361 -1.46 -28.02 15.49
CA LEU A 361 -0.75 -29.28 15.32
C LEU A 361 -1.61 -30.38 15.97
N GLU A 362 -2.53 -30.98 15.21
CA GLU A 362 -2.99 -32.33 15.55
C GLU A 362 -1.75 -33.25 15.43
N ILE A 363 -1.39 -33.88 16.55
CA ILE A 363 -0.26 -34.83 16.66
C ILE A 363 -0.57 -36.09 15.86
#